data_AF-A0AA89AY63-F1
#
_entry.id   AF-A0AA89AY63-F1
#
_cell.length_a   1.000
_cell.length_b   1.000
_cell.length_c   1.000
_cell.angle_alpha   90.00
_cell.angle_beta   90.00
_cell.angle_gamma   90.00
#
_symmetry.space_group_name_H-M   'P 1'
#
loop_
_entity.id
_entity.type
_entity.pdbx_description
1 polymer ?
#
loop_
_entity_poly.entity_id
_entity_poly.type
_entity_poly.pdbx_seq_one_letter_code
_entity_poly.pdbx_strand_id
1 'polypeptide(L)'
;VEYVIESCDTSLASDGCFDTRKVSLSLPTGGDVIYGVAHQHTGGIGSALYGEVQYAPFSLDILLAVVYIEDGRVICSSIPIYGEGEEAGNEAGLIVGMSTCYPRPGSVKITDGEMLVLESNYSSSQMHTGVMGLFYILVAESSPKLDPFLHAPVNVKYFSILRLSSTFSMMGSCSILC
;
A
#
# COMPACT_ATOMS: atom_id res chain seq x y z
N VAL A 1 9.07 11.02 4.05
CA VAL A 1 10.20 10.41 3.34
C VAL A 1 9.90 10.52 1.88
N GLU A 2 10.84 11.08 1.14
CA GLU A 2 10.70 11.44 -0.26
C GLU A 2 11.86 10.82 -1.04
N TYR A 3 11.63 10.53 -2.30
CA TYR A 3 12.68 10.06 -3.21
C TYR A 3 12.65 10.85 -4.51
N VAL A 4 13.67 10.64 -5.34
CA VAL A 4 13.82 11.24 -6.67
C VAL A 4 13.53 10.17 -7.70
N ILE A 5 12.83 10.55 -8.77
CA ILE A 5 12.65 9.74 -9.96
C ILE A 5 13.45 10.37 -11.07
N GLU A 6 14.37 9.59 -11.64
CA GLU A 6 15.19 10.00 -12.76
C GLU A 6 14.39 9.93 -14.07
N SER A 7 14.75 10.79 -15.03
CA SER A 7 14.13 10.77 -16.35
C SER A 7 14.63 9.58 -17.18
N CYS A 8 13.72 8.89 -17.86
CA CYS A 8 14.03 7.87 -18.84
C CYS A 8 14.60 8.49 -20.14
N ASP A 9 15.39 7.72 -20.88
CA ASP A 9 15.74 8.07 -22.26
C ASP A 9 14.66 7.52 -23.21
N THR A 10 13.80 8.43 -23.71
CA THR A 10 12.66 8.10 -24.58
C THR A 10 13.04 7.44 -25.92
N SER A 11 14.33 7.42 -26.26
CA SER A 11 14.85 6.80 -27.49
C SER A 11 15.03 5.27 -27.40
N LEU A 12 14.96 4.69 -26.19
CA LEU A 12 15.29 3.27 -25.92
C LEU A 12 14.18 2.48 -25.22
N ALA A 13 13.10 3.13 -24.80
CA ALA A 13 12.06 2.51 -23.98
C ALA A 13 10.92 1.93 -24.85
N SER A 14 10.89 0.60 -25.02
CA SER A 14 9.81 -0.10 -25.73
C SER A 14 8.54 -0.28 -24.87
N ASP A 15 8.72 -0.29 -23.55
CA ASP A 15 7.66 -0.12 -22.56
C ASP A 15 7.69 1.34 -22.09
N GLY A 16 6.53 1.97 -21.90
CA GLY A 16 6.45 3.39 -21.54
C GLY A 16 7.33 3.76 -20.34
N CYS A 17 7.65 5.05 -20.20
CA CYS A 17 8.52 5.51 -19.13
C CYS A 17 7.80 5.55 -17.76
N PHE A 18 7.97 4.50 -16.97
CA PHE A 18 7.52 4.44 -15.58
C PHE A 18 8.65 4.02 -14.63
N ASP A 19 8.58 4.48 -13.38
CA ASP A 19 9.41 4.03 -12.25
C ASP A 19 8.49 3.41 -11.19
N THR A 20 8.76 2.15 -10.87
CA THR A 20 8.00 1.37 -9.88
C THR A 20 8.85 1.14 -8.64
N ARG A 21 8.34 1.58 -7.49
CA ARG A 21 8.97 1.34 -6.18
C ARG A 21 8.12 0.42 -5.33
N LYS A 22 8.71 -0.67 -4.85
CA LYS A 22 8.07 -1.63 -3.95
C LYS A 22 8.71 -1.58 -2.57
N VAL A 23 7.90 -1.69 -1.52
CA VAL A 23 8.37 -1.92 -0.15
C VAL A 23 7.52 -3.01 0.49
N SER A 24 8.17 -3.90 1.23
CA SER A 24 7.50 -4.99 1.94
C SER A 24 7.52 -4.74 3.44
N LEU A 25 6.43 -5.05 4.12
CA LEU A 25 6.28 -4.87 5.56
C LEU A 25 5.25 -5.83 6.14
N SER A 26 5.44 -6.26 7.38
CA SER A 26 4.47 -7.09 8.08
C SER A 26 3.63 -6.26 9.04
N LEU A 27 2.35 -6.59 9.12
CA LEU A 27 1.47 -6.07 10.15
C LEU A 27 1.53 -6.95 11.41
N PRO A 28 1.74 -6.39 12.61
CA PRO A 28 1.76 -7.18 13.84
C PRO A 28 0.41 -7.81 14.15
N THR A 29 -0.69 -7.14 13.78
CA THR A 29 -2.06 -7.62 13.93
C THR A 29 -2.82 -7.38 12.62
N GLY A 30 -3.42 -8.44 12.10
CA GLY A 30 -4.29 -8.42 10.94
C GLY A 30 -5.74 -8.09 11.29
N GLY A 31 -6.62 -8.24 10.31
CA GLY A 31 -8.04 -7.95 10.44
C GLY A 31 -8.72 -7.70 9.11
N ASP A 32 -9.98 -7.26 9.16
CA ASP A 32 -10.77 -6.93 7.99
C ASP A 32 -10.42 -5.52 7.50
N VAL A 33 -10.00 -5.39 6.25
CA VAL A 33 -9.75 -4.09 5.64
C VAL A 33 -11.09 -3.40 5.44
N ILE A 34 -11.22 -2.16 5.90
CA ILE A 34 -12.45 -1.37 5.77
C ILE A 34 -12.27 -0.13 4.89
N TYR A 35 -11.03 0.32 4.74
CA TYR A 35 -10.69 1.48 3.93
C TYR A 35 -9.23 1.43 3.50
N GLY A 36 -8.94 1.94 2.29
CA GLY A 36 -7.59 2.16 1.82
C GLY A 36 -7.52 3.34 0.85
N VAL A 37 -6.43 4.10 0.89
CA VAL A 37 -6.16 5.18 -0.06
C VAL A 37 -4.67 5.43 -0.14
N ALA A 38 -4.15 5.67 -1.35
CA ALA A 38 -2.77 6.13 -1.51
C ALA A 38 -2.69 7.65 -1.49
N HIS A 39 -1.49 8.16 -1.26
CA HIS A 39 -1.13 9.55 -1.42
C HIS A 39 0.11 9.60 -2.29
N GLN A 40 0.00 10.27 -3.43
CA GLN A 40 1.10 10.49 -4.37
C GLN A 40 1.20 11.97 -4.72
N HIS A 41 2.39 12.38 -5.16
CA HIS A 41 2.64 13.71 -5.68
C HIS A 41 2.63 13.69 -7.21
N THR A 42 2.74 14.86 -7.83
CA THR A 42 2.81 15.03 -9.28
C THR A 42 3.78 14.05 -9.93
N GLY A 43 3.32 13.41 -11.00
CA GLY A 43 4.02 12.31 -11.66
C GLY A 43 3.55 10.94 -11.21
N GLY A 44 2.74 10.84 -10.16
CA GLY A 44 2.13 9.58 -9.73
C GLY A 44 1.19 9.02 -10.81
N ILE A 45 1.30 7.72 -11.10
CA ILE A 45 0.41 6.99 -12.03
C ILE A 45 -0.57 6.12 -11.25
N GLY A 46 -0.19 5.71 -10.04
CA GLY A 46 -1.02 4.89 -9.16
C GLY A 46 -0.19 4.21 -8.10
N SER A 47 -0.88 3.66 -7.12
CA SER A 47 -0.26 2.85 -6.09
C SER A 47 -1.19 1.71 -5.70
N ALA A 48 -0.61 0.55 -5.45
CA ALA A 48 -1.34 -0.66 -5.10
C ALA A 48 -0.71 -1.32 -3.87
N LEU A 49 -1.57 -1.84 -3.01
CA LEU A 49 -1.20 -2.63 -1.86
C LEU A 49 -1.59 -4.09 -2.13
N TYR A 50 -0.62 -4.97 -2.01
CA TYR A 50 -0.77 -6.41 -2.21
C TYR A 50 -0.55 -7.14 -0.89
N GLY A 51 -1.34 -8.19 -0.66
CA GLY A 51 -1.10 -9.19 0.37
C GLY A 51 -0.30 -10.35 -0.20
N GLU A 52 0.77 -10.72 0.48
CA GLU A 52 1.56 -11.91 0.15
C GLU A 52 0.80 -13.17 0.59
N VAL A 53 0.58 -14.11 -0.33
CA VAL A 53 0.06 -15.43 0.03
C VAL A 53 1.20 -16.22 0.65
N GLN A 54 1.29 -16.18 1.97
CA GLN A 54 2.25 -17.00 2.70
C GLN A 54 1.83 -18.47 2.60
N TYR A 55 2.42 -19.20 1.67
CA TYR A 55 2.53 -20.65 1.81
C TYR A 55 3.43 -20.89 3.03
N ALA A 56 2.82 -21.24 4.16
CA ALA A 56 3.52 -21.47 5.42
C ALA A 56 4.64 -22.53 5.22
N PRO A 57 5.92 -22.21 5.48
CA PRO A 57 6.94 -23.24 5.54
C PRO A 57 6.77 -24.00 6.85
N PHE A 58 6.16 -25.18 6.77
CA PHE A 58 6.35 -26.22 7.78
C PHE A 58 7.76 -26.81 7.57
N SER A 59 8.83 -26.09 7.88
CA SER A 59 10.20 -26.62 8.03
C SER A 59 11.17 -25.53 8.51
N LEU A 60 11.93 -25.89 9.52
CA LEU A 60 12.95 -25.13 10.24
C LEU A 60 14.21 -24.95 9.36
N ASP A 61 14.17 -24.17 8.29
CA ASP A 61 15.39 -23.77 7.55
C ASP A 61 15.31 -22.31 7.13
N ILE A 62 16.09 -21.48 7.83
CA ILE A 62 16.27 -20.05 7.57
C ILE A 62 17.13 -19.90 6.30
N LEU A 63 16.51 -19.58 5.16
CA LEU A 63 17.20 -18.88 4.08
C LEU A 63 16.23 -18.04 3.25
N LEU A 64 16.14 -16.77 3.65
CA LEU A 64 15.92 -15.59 2.80
C LEU A 64 15.09 -15.82 1.53
N ALA A 65 13.85 -16.23 1.72
CA ALA A 65 12.85 -16.11 0.68
C ALA A 65 12.36 -14.66 0.70
N VAL A 66 13.13 -13.74 0.11
CA VAL A 66 12.51 -12.57 -0.51
C VAL A 66 11.73 -13.14 -1.69
N VAL A 67 10.54 -13.65 -1.41
CA VAL A 67 9.62 -14.13 -2.43
C VAL A 67 9.13 -12.87 -3.14
N TYR A 68 9.78 -12.53 -4.25
CA TYR A 68 9.19 -11.63 -5.21
C TYR A 68 7.99 -12.36 -5.83
N ILE A 69 6.80 -12.12 -5.28
CA ILE A 69 5.56 -12.61 -5.91
C ILE A 69 5.17 -11.60 -6.98
N GLU A 70 5.21 -12.06 -8.24
CA GLU A 70 4.78 -11.29 -9.41
C GLU A 70 3.25 -11.10 -9.48
N ASP A 71 2.46 -11.90 -8.74
CA ASP A 71 0.99 -11.83 -8.71
C ASP A 71 0.42 -11.91 -7.28
N GLY A 72 0.75 -10.92 -6.44
CA GLY A 72 0.19 -10.81 -5.09
C GLY A 72 -1.34 -10.58 -5.08
N ARG A 73 -2.02 -10.93 -4.00
CA ARG A 73 -3.46 -10.65 -3.85
C ARG A 73 -3.66 -9.14 -3.69
N VAL A 74 -4.28 -8.47 -4.66
CA VAL A 74 -4.59 -7.04 -4.57
C VAL A 74 -5.54 -6.79 -3.40
N ILE A 75 -5.08 -6.03 -2.39
CA ILE A 75 -5.88 -5.60 -1.25
C ILE A 75 -6.61 -4.31 -1.58
N CYS A 76 -5.89 -3.34 -2.14
CA CYS A 76 -6.45 -2.06 -2.55
C CYS A 76 -5.56 -1.43 -3.62
N SER A 77 -6.18 -0.80 -4.62
CA SER A 77 -5.50 -0.01 -5.64
C SER A 77 -6.06 1.40 -5.64
N SER A 78 -5.18 2.38 -5.76
CA SER A 78 -5.48 3.79 -5.67
C SER A 78 -4.88 4.51 -6.88
N ILE A 79 -5.76 5.14 -7.66
CA ILE A 79 -5.44 5.84 -8.91
C ILE A 79 -5.53 7.35 -8.66
N PRO A 80 -4.56 8.14 -9.14
CA PRO A 80 -4.58 9.58 -9.00
C PRO A 80 -5.66 10.23 -9.85
N ILE A 81 -6.24 11.29 -9.31
CA ILE A 81 -7.17 12.19 -9.98
C ILE A 81 -6.39 13.48 -10.22
N TYR A 82 -6.17 13.82 -11.49
CA TYR A 82 -5.47 15.03 -11.88
C TYR A 82 -6.46 16.19 -12.08
N GLY A 83 -6.05 17.40 -11.71
CA GLY A 83 -6.79 18.61 -12.04
C GLY A 83 -6.69 18.95 -13.52
N GLU A 84 -7.63 19.77 -14.00
CA GLU A 84 -7.74 20.18 -15.41
C GLU A 84 -7.81 21.70 -15.61
N GLY A 85 -7.88 22.47 -14.53
CA GLY A 85 -8.07 23.93 -14.53
C GLY A 85 -6.94 24.70 -13.84
N GLU A 86 -7.23 25.92 -13.41
CA GLU A 86 -6.30 26.83 -12.72
C GLU A 86 -6.79 27.20 -11.32
N GLU A 87 -7.96 26.68 -10.91
CA GLU A 87 -8.56 26.94 -9.61
C GLU A 87 -7.89 26.10 -8.52
N ALA A 88 -7.92 26.61 -7.28
CA ALA A 88 -7.41 25.91 -6.12
C ALA A 88 -8.10 24.54 -5.94
N GLY A 89 -7.34 23.45 -6.02
CA GLY A 89 -7.87 22.08 -5.95
C GLY A 89 -8.37 21.49 -7.27
N ASN A 90 -8.11 22.17 -8.39
CA ASN A 90 -8.34 21.65 -9.75
C ASN A 90 -7.18 22.01 -10.69
N GLU A 91 -5.96 22.17 -10.18
CA GLU A 91 -4.83 22.65 -10.97
C GLU A 91 -4.34 21.60 -11.98
N ALA A 92 -4.21 22.01 -13.24
CA ALA A 92 -3.72 21.17 -14.33
C ALA A 92 -2.31 20.64 -14.02
N GLY A 93 -2.16 19.31 -14.11
CA GLY A 93 -0.90 18.62 -13.85
C GLY A 93 -0.58 18.38 -12.37
N LEU A 94 -1.46 18.76 -11.44
CA LEU A 94 -1.38 18.36 -10.04
C LEU A 94 -2.36 17.23 -9.73
N ILE A 95 -1.99 16.37 -8.78
CA ILE A 95 -2.89 15.38 -8.22
C ILE A 95 -3.79 16.10 -7.20
N VAL A 96 -5.08 16.17 -7.49
CA VAL A 96 -6.09 16.82 -6.66
C VAL A 96 -6.87 15.82 -5.79
N GLY A 97 -6.69 14.52 -6.04
CA GLY A 97 -7.26 13.46 -5.25
C GLY A 97 -6.73 12.08 -5.61
N MET A 98 -7.11 11.08 -4.84
CA MET A 98 -6.75 9.68 -5.07
C MET A 98 -7.99 8.82 -4.88
N SER A 99 -8.17 7.79 -5.72
CA SER A 99 -9.30 6.87 -5.58
C SER A 99 -9.19 6.03 -4.30
N THR A 100 -10.28 5.92 -3.56
CA THR A 100 -10.33 5.17 -2.31
C THR A 100 -10.92 3.78 -2.48
N CYS A 101 -10.42 2.79 -1.74
CA CYS A 101 -11.04 1.47 -1.63
C CYS A 101 -11.95 1.38 -0.41
N TYR A 102 -13.15 0.84 -0.64
CA TYR A 102 -14.10 0.45 0.41
C TYR A 102 -14.52 -1.01 0.17
N PRO A 103 -13.69 -1.98 0.55
CA PRO A 103 -14.03 -3.40 0.41
C PRO A 103 -15.26 -3.74 1.25
N ARG A 104 -15.99 -4.79 0.85
CA ARG A 104 -17.11 -5.29 1.65
C ARG A 104 -16.54 -5.85 2.97
N PRO A 105 -17.18 -5.57 4.12
CA PRO A 105 -16.72 -6.14 5.39
C PRO A 105 -16.56 -7.67 5.29
N GLY A 106 -15.39 -8.18 5.64
CA GLY A 106 -15.05 -9.61 5.56
C GLY A 106 -14.63 -10.12 4.17
N SER A 107 -14.65 -9.31 3.12
CA SER A 107 -14.18 -9.75 1.78
C SER A 107 -12.67 -9.70 1.62
N VAL A 108 -12.01 -8.76 2.29
CA VAL A 108 -10.56 -8.58 2.27
C VAL A 108 -10.06 -8.62 3.70
N LYS A 109 -9.31 -9.67 4.03
CA LYS A 109 -8.76 -9.89 5.37
C LYS A 109 -7.26 -10.04 5.30
N ILE A 110 -6.56 -9.32 6.16
CA ILE A 110 -5.12 -9.43 6.38
C ILE A 110 -4.91 -10.36 7.59
N THR A 111 -3.98 -11.31 7.50
CA THR A 111 -3.62 -12.18 8.63
C THR A 111 -2.54 -11.57 9.51
N ASP A 112 -2.46 -11.99 10.76
CA ASP A 112 -1.41 -11.56 11.68
C ASP A 112 -0.04 -11.95 11.11
N GLY A 113 0.88 -11.00 11.02
CA GLY A 113 2.19 -11.21 10.43
C GLY A 113 2.22 -11.34 8.90
N GLU A 114 1.08 -11.16 8.20
CA GLU A 114 1.06 -11.16 6.72
C GLU A 114 2.00 -10.07 6.20
N MET A 115 2.84 -10.46 5.25
CA MET A 115 3.67 -9.53 4.51
C MET A 115 2.82 -8.79 3.48
N LEU A 116 2.84 -7.48 3.54
CA LEU A 116 2.18 -6.58 2.60
C LEU A 116 3.23 -5.93 1.73
N VAL A 117 2.95 -5.83 0.44
CA VAL A 117 3.80 -5.16 -0.54
C VAL A 117 3.09 -3.90 -1.01
N LEU A 118 3.66 -2.74 -0.71
CA LEU A 118 3.24 -1.47 -1.26
C LEU A 118 4.03 -1.17 -2.53
N GLU A 119 3.33 -1.07 -3.65
CA GLU A 119 3.84 -0.64 -4.94
C GLU A 119 3.41 0.81 -5.22
N SER A 120 4.36 1.65 -5.59
CA SER A 120 4.12 3.02 -6.04
C SER A 120 4.67 3.21 -7.45
N ASN A 121 3.79 3.57 -8.36
CA ASN A 121 4.10 3.78 -9.77
C ASN A 121 4.08 5.27 -10.09
N TYR A 122 5.12 5.73 -10.75
CA TYR A 122 5.27 7.09 -11.21
C TYR A 122 5.76 7.14 -12.64
N SER A 123 5.48 8.24 -13.34
CA SER A 123 6.05 8.53 -14.64
C SER A 123 7.53 8.89 -14.47
N SER A 124 8.37 8.29 -15.30
CA SER A 124 9.77 8.68 -15.46
C SER A 124 9.99 9.46 -16.76
N SER A 125 8.94 9.93 -17.43
CA SER A 125 9.05 10.77 -18.64
C SER A 125 9.81 12.07 -18.41
N GLN A 126 9.81 12.55 -17.16
CA GLN A 126 10.60 13.67 -16.70
C GLN A 126 11.12 13.36 -15.29
N MET A 127 12.13 14.10 -14.86
CA MET A 127 12.63 13.98 -13.50
C MET A 127 11.60 14.55 -12.51
N HIS A 128 11.32 13.81 -11.43
CA HIS A 128 10.49 14.27 -10.32
C HIS A 128 11.30 14.25 -9.02
N THR A 129 11.19 15.30 -8.21
CA THR A 129 11.80 15.37 -6.88
C THR A 129 10.70 15.48 -5.83
N GLY A 130 11.00 15.06 -4.59
CA GLY A 130 10.03 15.16 -3.50
C GLY A 130 8.83 14.23 -3.65
N VAL A 131 8.95 13.11 -4.39
CA VAL A 131 7.84 12.17 -4.57
C VAL A 131 7.70 11.24 -3.38
N MET A 132 6.47 10.80 -3.11
CA MET A 132 6.15 9.92 -1.99
C MET A 132 5.32 8.73 -2.45
N GLY A 133 5.70 7.53 -2.02
CA GLY A 133 4.88 6.34 -2.18
C GLY A 133 4.18 6.04 -0.88
N LEU A 134 3.04 6.68 -0.61
CA LEU A 134 2.37 6.56 0.67
C LEU A 134 1.02 5.87 0.54
N PHE A 135 0.70 5.00 1.49
CA PHE A 135 -0.57 4.30 1.53
C PHE A 135 -1.15 4.31 2.93
N TYR A 136 -2.43 4.66 3.03
CA TYR A 136 -3.21 4.61 4.25
C TYR A 136 -4.18 3.44 4.16
N ILE A 137 -4.21 2.59 5.19
CA ILE A 137 -5.25 1.58 5.36
C ILE A 137 -5.86 1.66 6.75
N LEU A 138 -7.15 1.33 6.82
CA LEU A 138 -7.85 1.06 8.07
C LEU A 138 -8.22 -0.41 8.10
N VAL A 139 -7.81 -1.06 9.19
CA VAL A 139 -8.08 -2.46 9.46
C VAL A 139 -8.90 -2.54 10.75
N ALA A 140 -9.98 -3.30 10.71
CA ALA A 140 -10.81 -3.61 11.85
C ALA A 140 -10.47 -5.01 12.37
N GLU A 141 -10.39 -5.19 13.69
CA GLU A 141 -10.26 -6.53 14.26
C GLU A 141 -11.48 -7.38 13.85
N SER A 142 -11.23 -8.57 13.33
CA SER A 142 -12.32 -9.51 13.06
C SER A 142 -12.95 -9.91 14.38
N SER A 143 -14.21 -9.52 14.62
CA SER A 143 -14.96 -9.97 15.79
C SER A 143 -14.99 -11.50 15.81
N PRO A 144 -14.85 -12.16 16.97
CA PRO A 144 -15.12 -13.60 17.04
C PRO A 144 -16.52 -13.84 16.50
N LYS A 145 -16.66 -14.79 15.56
CA LYS A 145 -17.98 -15.23 15.10
C LYS A 145 -18.77 -15.61 16.36
N LEU A 146 -19.85 -14.88 16.62
CA LEU A 146 -20.74 -15.14 17.74
C LEU A 146 -21.20 -16.59 17.66
N ASP A 147 -20.91 -17.37 18.70
CA ASP A 147 -21.72 -18.54 19.00
C ASP A 147 -23.19 -18.06 19.08
N PRO A 148 -24.16 -18.73 18.43
CA PRO A 148 -25.56 -18.27 18.36
C PRO A 148 -26.28 -18.10 19.70
N PHE A 149 -25.61 -18.42 20.81
CA PHE A 149 -26.20 -18.53 22.14
C PHE A 149 -25.81 -17.43 23.13
N LEU A 150 -24.92 -16.49 22.78
CA LEU A 150 -24.54 -15.39 23.68
C LEU A 150 -24.60 -14.04 22.96
N HIS A 151 -25.69 -13.31 23.16
CA HIS A 151 -25.80 -11.90 22.76
C HIS A 151 -24.87 -11.06 23.64
N ALA A 152 -23.67 -10.76 23.15
CA ALA A 152 -22.83 -9.70 23.69
C ALA A 152 -22.82 -8.51 22.70
N PRO A 153 -22.82 -7.25 23.20
CA PRO A 153 -22.78 -6.07 22.34
C PRO A 153 -21.49 -6.07 21.54
N VAL A 154 -21.62 -5.95 20.20
CA VAL A 154 -20.50 -5.87 19.26
C VAL A 154 -19.68 -4.61 19.58
N ASN A 155 -18.56 -4.78 20.28
CA ASN A 155 -17.54 -3.76 20.39
C ASN A 155 -16.64 -3.88 19.15
N VAL A 156 -16.95 -3.14 18.09
CA VAL A 156 -16.00 -2.94 16.98
C VAL A 156 -14.90 -2.03 17.50
N LYS A 157 -13.75 -2.59 17.88
CA LYS A 157 -12.55 -1.80 18.12
C LYS A 157 -11.92 -1.48 16.78
N TYR A 158 -12.09 -0.24 16.32
CA TYR A 158 -11.35 0.30 15.18
C TYR A 158 -9.94 0.65 15.66
N PHE A 159 -8.94 -0.17 15.34
CA PHE A 159 -7.58 0.10 15.81
C PHE A 159 -6.52 -0.34 14.80
N SER A 160 -6.23 0.52 13.83
CA SER A 160 -4.88 0.82 13.34
C SER A 160 -4.97 1.69 12.08
N ILE A 161 -4.47 2.93 12.19
CA ILE A 161 -4.13 3.73 11.02
C ILE A 161 -2.71 3.31 10.65
N LEU A 162 -2.55 2.55 9.58
CA LEU A 162 -1.22 2.21 9.08
C LEU A 162 -0.85 3.16 7.95
N ARG A 163 0.24 3.90 8.16
CA ARG A 163 0.89 4.73 7.14
C ARG A 163 2.07 3.94 6.59
N LEU A 164 1.92 3.45 5.37
CA LEU A 164 2.94 2.73 4.64
C LEU A 164 3.72 3.74 3.81
N SER A 165 5.05 3.64 3.76
CA SER A 165 5.87 4.50 2.90
C SER A 165 6.92 3.71 2.16
N SER A 166 6.99 3.88 0.84
CA SER A 166 8.01 3.35 -0.07
C SER A 166 9.32 4.09 0.12
N THR A 167 9.99 3.80 1.23
CA THR A 167 11.32 4.33 1.52
C THR A 167 12.29 3.18 1.35
N PHE A 168 13.40 3.44 0.66
CA PHE A 168 14.49 2.47 0.65
C PHE A 168 15.18 2.55 2.02
N SER A 169 14.57 1.92 3.04
CA SER A 169 15.29 1.61 4.26
C SER A 169 16.09 0.36 3.95
N MET A 170 17.41 0.53 3.77
CA MET A 170 18.31 -0.55 4.16
C MET A 170 17.88 -1.01 5.55
N MET A 171 17.81 -2.33 5.72
CA MET A 171 17.43 -3.00 6.96
C MET A 171 18.01 -2.26 8.18
N GLY A 172 17.11 -1.79 9.03
CA GLY A 172 17.45 -1.07 10.26
C GLY A 172 16.26 -1.18 11.19
N SER A 173 16.20 -2.30 11.90
CA SER A 173 15.25 -2.56 12.98
C SER A 173 15.26 -1.37 13.96
N CYS A 174 14.27 -0.50 13.87
CA CYS A 174 14.00 0.45 14.94
C CYS A 174 12.83 -0.11 15.74
N SER A 175 13.20 -0.87 16.77
CA SER A 175 12.29 -1.31 17.82
C SER A 175 11.60 -0.06 18.42
N ILE A 176 10.30 0.03 18.24
CA ILE A 176 9.45 0.91 19.04
C ILE A 176 9.50 0.36 20.46
N LEU A 177 10.15 1.10 21.37
CA LEU A 177 10.03 0.89 22.80
C LEU A 177 9.55 2.20 23.44
N CYS A 178 8.31 2.14 23.92
CA CYS A 178 7.58 3.02 24.85
C CYS A 178 7.54 4.54 24.57
#